data_AF-A0A1H7VHM5-F1
#
_entry.id   AF-A0A1H7VHM5-F1
#
_cell.length_a   1.000
_cell.length_b   1.000
_cell.length_c   1.000
_cell.angle_alpha   90.00
_cell.angle_beta   90.00
_cell.angle_gamma   90.00
#
_symmetry.space_group_name_H-M   'P 1'
#
loop_
_entity.id
_entity.type
_entity.pdbx_description
1 polymer ?
#
loop_
_entity_poly.entity_id
_entity_poly.type
_entity_poly.pdbx_seq_one_letter_code
_entity_poly.pdbx_strand_id
1 'polypeptide(L)'
;MPVEPREVLSALSALFGGALAAFVLTNPPGGGWAIYTSDRELSRWLSSQPTGIAVGTVVAVLAYALLQRNGSRRIAWIAMAVAALVLVGARLAVPGIWGIDELIALHYAKTVAAGVILGAAVAAVWGRRAGQLALTLGVLGTFLTARAFEQVFPAQATSSIGEPSWWLLGPTLVLALAAAVIADGSVRIQRATGRELRLALATAASIALANRTLLFWIDRQDYTSRVSSWIVIGLSMAVVVALTWFAARTIEVADGRFLLAATGVAAASMPVLVDLGGPFAGVEHWQAVLVGAIAVALGLRLSMVWRSTIGGLFVVALIPMVGAIWPNLGQDGPMLLVRLAVLGVGAGMAFGSSLPGTAAIAAVGLGIPFVSMVFHSAATVYTGTVAYGGSYDGAYVPLTGDPMNEPFDAMLGMRREPTFTGGSFVDVFDIPAYDDRVAGIALLIAVLACAVGVRALVRPPAAAEPDAA
;
A
#
# COMPACT_ATOMS: atom_id res chain seq x y z
N MET A 1 16.19 0.87 -31.99
CA MET A 1 15.90 -0.57 -32.11
C MET A 1 14.39 -0.74 -32.22
N PRO A 2 13.87 -1.54 -33.15
CA PRO A 2 12.43 -1.79 -33.22
C PRO A 2 11.96 -2.44 -31.92
N VAL A 3 10.91 -1.90 -31.31
CA VAL A 3 10.35 -2.48 -30.08
C VAL A 3 9.51 -3.68 -30.49
N GLU A 4 9.88 -4.87 -30.03
CA GLU A 4 9.14 -6.08 -30.33
C GLU A 4 7.73 -5.99 -29.70
N PRO A 5 6.65 -6.21 -30.47
CA PRO A 5 5.27 -6.02 -29.99
C PRO A 5 4.93 -6.95 -28.82
N ARG A 6 5.56 -8.14 -28.76
CA ARG A 6 5.41 -9.09 -27.65
C ARG A 6 5.97 -8.54 -26.34
N GLU A 7 7.06 -7.79 -26.43
CA GLU A 7 7.69 -7.17 -25.28
C GLU A 7 6.84 -6.03 -24.72
N VAL A 8 6.27 -5.21 -25.60
CA VAL A 8 5.32 -4.15 -25.24
C VAL A 8 4.10 -4.74 -24.55
N LEU A 9 3.49 -5.77 -25.13
CA LEU A 9 2.30 -6.38 -24.56
C LEU A 9 2.56 -6.98 -23.17
N SER A 10 3.70 -7.66 -23.01
CA SER A 10 4.10 -8.21 -21.70
C SER A 10 4.32 -7.11 -20.66
N ALA A 11 4.95 -5.99 -21.06
CA ALA A 11 5.17 -4.85 -20.18
C ALA A 11 3.86 -4.16 -19.79
N LEU A 12 2.95 -3.92 -20.74
CA LEU A 12 1.63 -3.37 -20.48
C LEU A 12 0.79 -4.30 -19.60
N SER A 13 0.80 -5.61 -19.86
CA SER A 13 0.10 -6.59 -19.05
C SER A 13 0.61 -6.59 -17.60
N ALA A 14 1.93 -6.49 -17.40
CA ALA A 14 2.51 -6.36 -16.06
C ALA A 14 2.25 -5.00 -15.39
N LEU A 15 2.20 -3.90 -16.15
CA LEU A 15 1.82 -2.58 -15.65
C LEU A 15 0.39 -2.62 -15.08
N PHE A 16 -0.57 -3.09 -15.87
CA PHE A 16 -1.97 -3.18 -15.48
C PHE A 16 -2.20 -4.23 -14.38
N GLY A 17 -1.54 -5.39 -14.46
CA GLY A 17 -1.58 -6.40 -13.39
C GLY A 17 -1.01 -5.87 -12.07
N GLY A 18 0.13 -5.18 -12.12
CA GLY A 18 0.73 -4.53 -10.96
C GLY A 18 -0.17 -3.45 -10.36
N ALA A 19 -0.76 -2.61 -11.21
CA ALA A 19 -1.71 -1.58 -10.80
C ALA A 19 -2.98 -2.19 -10.17
N LEU A 20 -3.56 -3.22 -10.76
CA LEU A 20 -4.74 -3.90 -10.21
C LEU A 20 -4.44 -4.56 -8.86
N ALA A 21 -3.32 -5.27 -8.74
CA ALA A 21 -2.92 -5.87 -7.47
C ALA A 21 -2.67 -4.79 -6.40
N ALA A 22 -1.99 -3.70 -6.75
CA ALA A 22 -1.72 -2.61 -5.83
C ALA A 22 -2.98 -1.87 -5.40
N PHE A 23 -3.93 -1.64 -6.31
CA PHE A 23 -5.21 -1.02 -5.98
C PHE A 23 -5.96 -1.84 -4.91
N VAL A 24 -6.00 -3.16 -5.08
CA VAL A 24 -6.68 -4.07 -4.14
C VAL A 24 -5.94 -4.19 -2.81
N LEU A 25 -4.61 -4.29 -2.83
CA LEU A 25 -3.81 -4.49 -1.62
C LEU A 25 -3.58 -3.20 -0.85
N THR A 26 -3.84 -2.03 -1.44
CA THR A 26 -3.82 -0.75 -0.74
C THR A 26 -5.16 -0.58 -0.03
N ASN A 27 -5.14 -0.60 1.31
CA ASN A 27 -6.30 -0.26 2.12
C ASN A 27 -5.80 0.30 3.46
N PRO A 28 -6.24 1.49 3.88
CA PRO A 28 -5.95 1.99 5.21
C PRO A 28 -6.57 1.11 6.28
N PRO A 29 -5.86 0.91 7.41
CA PRO A 29 -6.55 0.61 8.64
C PRO A 29 -7.32 1.86 9.11
N GLY A 30 -8.48 1.65 9.75
CA GLY A 30 -9.20 2.73 10.45
C GLY A 30 -10.12 3.62 9.61
N GLY A 31 -10.37 3.31 8.33
CA GLY A 31 -11.40 4.01 7.55
C GLY A 31 -12.79 3.90 8.20
N GLY A 32 -13.59 4.96 8.13
CA GLY A 32 -14.98 4.96 8.60
C GLY A 32 -15.87 4.05 7.74
N TRP A 33 -16.93 3.48 8.32
CA TRP A 33 -17.87 2.59 7.61
C TRP A 33 -19.31 2.94 7.96
N ALA A 34 -20.18 3.02 6.97
CA ALA A 34 -21.62 3.21 7.16
C ALA A 34 -22.37 1.87 7.02
N ILE A 35 -22.05 0.90 7.86
CA ILE A 35 -22.66 -0.43 7.85
C ILE A 35 -23.56 -0.57 9.08
N TYR A 36 -24.83 -0.94 8.87
CA TYR A 36 -25.76 -1.27 9.96
C TYR A 36 -25.41 -2.64 10.54
N THR A 37 -24.71 -2.67 11.66
CA THR A 37 -24.24 -3.91 12.28
C THR A 37 -23.95 -3.73 13.78
N SER A 38 -23.80 -4.84 14.51
CA SER A 38 -23.34 -4.80 15.90
C SER A 38 -21.85 -4.43 16.03
N ASP A 39 -21.44 -3.85 17.15
CA ASP A 39 -20.02 -3.50 17.41
C ASP A 39 -19.06 -4.70 17.28
N ARG A 40 -19.54 -5.88 17.67
CA ARG A 40 -18.79 -7.14 17.54
C ARG A 40 -18.56 -7.53 16.08
N GLU A 41 -19.51 -7.26 15.21
CA GLU A 41 -19.40 -7.52 13.78
C GLU A 41 -18.55 -6.47 13.08
N LEU A 42 -18.72 -5.19 13.43
CA LEU A 42 -17.88 -4.10 12.92
C LEU A 42 -16.40 -4.30 13.30
N SER A 43 -16.11 -4.66 14.56
CA SER A 43 -14.75 -4.97 14.99
C SER A 43 -14.16 -6.18 14.27
N ARG A 44 -14.95 -7.23 13.99
CA ARG A 44 -14.53 -8.35 13.13
C ARG A 44 -14.18 -7.88 11.73
N TRP A 45 -15.04 -7.08 11.10
CA TRP A 45 -14.81 -6.51 9.79
C TRP A 45 -13.52 -5.69 9.73
N LEU A 46 -13.36 -4.71 10.61
CA LEU A 46 -12.18 -3.86 10.69
C LEU A 46 -10.89 -4.68 10.90
N SER A 47 -10.93 -5.71 11.75
CA SER A 47 -9.78 -6.58 11.99
C SER A 47 -9.42 -7.48 10.80
N SER A 48 -10.38 -7.78 9.92
CA SER A 48 -10.19 -8.62 8.74
C SER A 48 -9.43 -7.88 7.63
N GLN A 49 -9.58 -6.55 7.55
CA GLN A 49 -8.95 -5.69 6.54
C GLN A 49 -7.42 -5.86 6.46
N PRO A 50 -6.66 -5.59 7.54
CA PRO A 50 -5.20 -5.76 7.54
C PRO A 50 -4.78 -7.23 7.38
N THR A 51 -5.62 -8.16 7.86
CA THR A 51 -5.36 -9.61 7.75
C THR A 51 -5.42 -10.07 6.31
N GLY A 52 -6.43 -9.63 5.55
CA GLY A 52 -6.57 -9.96 4.13
C GLY A 52 -5.37 -9.50 3.31
N ILE A 53 -4.86 -8.29 3.57
CA ILE A 53 -3.68 -7.75 2.87
C ILE A 53 -2.42 -8.52 3.22
N ALA A 54 -2.21 -8.83 4.50
CA ALA A 54 -1.10 -9.68 4.95
C ALA A 54 -1.10 -11.04 4.23
N VAL A 55 -2.27 -11.69 4.13
CA VAL A 55 -2.44 -12.94 3.38
C VAL A 55 -2.13 -12.74 1.89
N GLY A 56 -2.67 -11.70 1.25
CA GLY A 56 -2.42 -11.39 -0.15
C GLY A 56 -0.92 -11.23 -0.48
N THR A 57 -0.18 -10.53 0.36
CA THR A 57 1.29 -10.37 0.19
C THR A 57 2.05 -11.68 0.32
N VAL A 58 1.67 -12.57 1.24
CA VAL A 58 2.27 -13.92 1.35
C VAL A 58 1.89 -14.78 0.13
N VAL A 59 0.63 -14.71 -0.30
CA VAL A 59 0.12 -15.41 -1.49
C VAL A 59 0.87 -15.00 -2.75
N ALA A 60 1.32 -13.75 -2.88
CA ALA A 60 2.14 -13.33 -4.03
C ALA A 60 3.43 -14.15 -4.17
N VAL A 61 4.11 -14.43 -3.06
CA VAL A 61 5.32 -15.27 -3.07
C VAL A 61 4.98 -16.73 -3.36
N LEU A 62 3.90 -17.25 -2.77
CA LEU A 62 3.43 -18.62 -3.01
C LEU A 62 3.00 -18.85 -4.46
N ALA A 63 2.28 -17.88 -5.06
CA ALA A 63 1.85 -17.93 -6.44
C ALA A 63 3.07 -17.96 -7.38
N TYR A 64 4.05 -17.08 -7.16
CA TYR A 64 5.33 -17.16 -7.88
C TYR A 64 6.00 -18.53 -7.71
N ALA A 65 6.06 -19.05 -6.47
CA ALA A 65 6.68 -20.33 -6.14
C ALA A 65 6.07 -21.53 -6.88
N LEU A 66 4.74 -21.52 -7.04
CA LEU A 66 4.00 -22.53 -7.77
C LEU A 66 4.22 -22.39 -9.27
N LEU A 67 4.16 -21.17 -9.80
CA LEU A 67 4.33 -20.91 -11.23
C LEU A 67 5.74 -21.22 -11.74
N GLN A 68 6.79 -20.95 -10.95
CA GLN A 68 8.16 -21.28 -11.34
C GLN A 68 8.40 -22.79 -11.49
N ARG A 69 7.63 -23.65 -10.80
CA ARG A 69 7.72 -25.12 -10.95
C ARG A 69 7.30 -25.56 -12.35
N ASN A 70 6.23 -24.95 -12.87
CA ASN A 70 5.74 -25.20 -14.22
C ASN A 70 6.65 -24.58 -15.28
N GLY A 71 7.34 -23.48 -14.96
CA GLY A 71 8.35 -22.85 -15.80
C GLY A 71 7.82 -22.11 -17.04
N SER A 72 6.51 -22.13 -17.28
CA SER A 72 5.86 -21.52 -18.46
C SER A 72 5.27 -20.15 -18.14
N ARG A 73 5.69 -19.13 -18.88
CA ARG A 73 5.14 -17.76 -18.77
C ARG A 73 3.68 -17.68 -19.21
N ARG A 74 3.25 -18.55 -20.14
CA ARG A 74 1.84 -18.65 -20.54
C ARG A 74 0.95 -18.98 -19.34
N ILE A 75 1.38 -19.92 -18.49
CA ILE A 75 0.61 -20.31 -17.30
C ILE A 75 0.54 -19.16 -16.30
N ALA A 76 1.61 -18.37 -16.16
CA ALA A 76 1.57 -17.18 -15.31
C ALA A 76 0.54 -16.15 -15.81
N TRP A 77 0.49 -15.87 -17.11
CA TRP A 77 -0.52 -14.97 -17.66
C TRP A 77 -1.96 -15.50 -17.53
N ILE A 78 -2.16 -16.82 -17.70
CA ILE A 78 -3.47 -17.45 -17.46
C ILE A 78 -3.87 -17.33 -15.99
N ALA A 79 -2.95 -17.59 -15.05
CA ALA A 79 -3.22 -17.45 -13.63
C ALA A 79 -3.62 -16.01 -13.26
N MET A 80 -2.94 -15.02 -13.87
CA MET A 80 -3.30 -13.61 -13.72
C MET A 80 -4.69 -13.30 -14.28
N ALA A 81 -5.04 -13.83 -15.46
CA ALA A 81 -6.36 -13.66 -16.05
C ALA A 81 -7.47 -14.30 -15.19
N VAL A 82 -7.25 -15.51 -14.67
CA VAL A 82 -8.19 -16.19 -13.77
C VAL A 82 -8.39 -15.39 -12.48
N ALA A 83 -7.31 -14.89 -11.87
CA ALA A 83 -7.41 -14.06 -10.68
C ALA A 83 -8.10 -12.71 -10.96
N ALA A 84 -7.86 -12.09 -12.12
CA ALA A 84 -8.60 -10.90 -12.54
C ALA A 84 -10.10 -11.19 -12.73
N LEU A 85 -10.47 -12.38 -13.23
CA LEU A 85 -11.86 -12.81 -13.33
C LEU A 85 -12.50 -12.99 -11.95
N VAL A 86 -11.76 -13.49 -10.95
CA VAL A 86 -12.23 -13.52 -9.55
C VAL A 86 -12.53 -12.11 -9.05
N LEU A 87 -11.70 -11.12 -9.35
CA LEU A 87 -11.96 -9.72 -8.99
C LEU A 87 -13.17 -9.12 -9.71
N VAL A 88 -13.39 -9.49 -10.98
CA VAL A 88 -14.61 -9.14 -11.72
C VAL A 88 -15.84 -9.74 -11.04
N GLY A 89 -15.79 -11.03 -10.70
CA GLY A 89 -16.87 -11.70 -9.97
C GLY A 89 -17.12 -11.06 -8.61
N ALA A 90 -16.05 -10.69 -7.89
CA ALA A 90 -16.17 -10.01 -6.60
C ALA A 90 -16.87 -8.66 -6.73
N ARG A 91 -16.44 -7.81 -7.68
CA ARG A 91 -17.09 -6.52 -7.97
C ARG A 91 -18.58 -6.67 -8.27
N LEU A 92 -18.97 -7.71 -9.01
CA LEU A 92 -20.37 -7.99 -9.34
C LEU A 92 -21.17 -8.55 -8.16
N ALA A 93 -20.51 -9.20 -7.21
CA ALA A 93 -21.14 -9.76 -6.02
C ALA A 93 -21.42 -8.72 -4.92
N VAL A 94 -20.62 -7.64 -4.84
CA VAL A 94 -20.74 -6.60 -3.77
C VAL A 94 -22.17 -6.08 -3.58
N PRO A 95 -22.94 -5.72 -4.62
CA PRO A 95 -24.30 -5.20 -4.44
C PRO A 95 -25.29 -6.21 -3.82
N GLY A 96 -24.97 -7.51 -3.88
CA GLY A 96 -25.79 -8.58 -3.34
C GLY A 96 -25.39 -9.07 -1.95
N ILE A 97 -24.46 -8.39 -1.28
CA ILE A 97 -24.00 -8.76 0.07
C ILE A 97 -24.98 -8.23 1.11
N TRP A 98 -25.44 -9.12 1.99
CA TRP A 98 -26.37 -8.79 3.07
C TRP A 98 -25.77 -8.96 4.46
N GLY A 99 -24.58 -9.58 4.56
CA GLY A 99 -23.93 -9.87 5.84
C GLY A 99 -22.43 -9.59 5.86
N ILE A 100 -21.90 -9.38 7.07
CA ILE A 100 -20.47 -9.12 7.27
C ILE A 100 -19.60 -10.34 7.01
N ASP A 101 -20.10 -11.55 7.29
CA ASP A 101 -19.32 -12.76 7.02
C ASP A 101 -19.09 -12.95 5.50
N GLU A 102 -20.08 -12.60 4.67
CA GLU A 102 -19.96 -12.57 3.21
C GLU A 102 -18.98 -11.47 2.75
N LEU A 103 -19.05 -10.29 3.37
CA LEU A 103 -18.15 -9.18 3.08
C LEU A 103 -16.69 -9.52 3.43
N ILE A 104 -16.46 -10.16 4.58
CA ILE A 104 -15.16 -10.68 5.01
C ILE A 104 -14.65 -11.74 4.04
N ALA A 105 -15.49 -12.70 3.66
CA ALA A 105 -15.12 -13.74 2.71
C ALA A 105 -14.74 -13.14 1.35
N LEU A 106 -15.49 -12.16 0.87
CA LEU A 106 -15.22 -11.48 -0.38
C LEU A 106 -13.93 -10.66 -0.33
N HIS A 107 -13.68 -9.97 0.78
CA HIS A 107 -12.42 -9.26 1.02
C HIS A 107 -11.22 -10.22 0.95
N TYR A 108 -11.28 -11.37 1.63
CA TYR A 108 -10.21 -12.37 1.54
C TYR A 108 -10.04 -12.92 0.13
N ALA A 109 -11.13 -13.22 -0.59
CA ALA A 109 -11.06 -13.68 -1.98
C ALA A 109 -10.38 -12.63 -2.87
N LYS A 110 -10.72 -11.35 -2.68
CA LYS A 110 -10.17 -10.21 -3.39
C LYS A 110 -8.66 -10.05 -3.11
N THR A 111 -8.23 -10.08 -1.86
CA THR A 111 -6.80 -9.92 -1.52
C THR A 111 -5.96 -11.13 -1.92
N VAL A 112 -6.50 -12.35 -1.85
CA VAL A 112 -5.86 -13.57 -2.38
C VAL A 112 -5.69 -13.45 -3.89
N ALA A 113 -6.73 -13.04 -4.63
CA ALA A 113 -6.65 -12.85 -6.06
C ALA A 113 -5.61 -11.79 -6.45
N ALA A 114 -5.54 -10.67 -5.73
CA ALA A 114 -4.51 -9.66 -5.94
C ALA A 114 -3.09 -10.16 -5.65
N GLY A 115 -2.92 -10.98 -4.61
CA GLY A 115 -1.67 -11.70 -4.35
C GLY A 115 -1.28 -12.59 -5.54
N VAL A 116 -2.21 -13.38 -6.07
CA VAL A 116 -1.98 -14.22 -7.26
C VAL A 116 -1.60 -13.38 -8.47
N ILE A 117 -2.28 -12.25 -8.71
CA ILE A 117 -1.96 -11.32 -9.80
C ILE A 117 -0.53 -10.79 -9.67
N LEU A 118 -0.14 -10.30 -8.49
CA LEU A 118 1.20 -9.78 -8.26
C LEU A 118 2.27 -10.86 -8.47
N GLY A 119 2.09 -12.04 -7.86
CA GLY A 119 3.01 -13.16 -8.02
C GLY A 119 3.11 -13.68 -9.45
N ALA A 120 1.99 -13.73 -10.17
CA ALA A 120 1.94 -14.11 -11.57
C ALA A 120 2.61 -13.09 -12.49
N ALA A 121 2.35 -11.79 -12.27
CA ALA A 121 3.01 -10.72 -13.01
C ALA A 121 4.52 -10.76 -12.81
N VAL A 122 4.99 -10.90 -11.56
CA VAL A 122 6.41 -11.12 -11.25
C VAL A 122 6.94 -12.34 -12.00
N ALA A 123 6.30 -13.50 -11.88
CA ALA A 123 6.73 -14.73 -12.55
C ALA A 123 6.85 -14.57 -14.08
N ALA A 124 5.93 -13.82 -14.70
CA ALA A 124 5.88 -13.65 -16.13
C ALA A 124 6.97 -12.72 -16.68
N VAL A 125 7.33 -11.66 -15.94
CA VAL A 125 8.17 -10.58 -16.48
C VAL A 125 9.52 -10.39 -15.81
N TRP A 126 9.74 -10.99 -14.64
CA TRP A 126 11.05 -10.88 -13.98
C TRP A 126 12.13 -11.58 -14.81
N GLY A 127 13.28 -10.92 -14.94
CA GLY A 127 14.34 -11.29 -15.89
C GLY A 127 14.34 -10.46 -17.18
N ARG A 128 13.32 -9.62 -17.44
CA ARG A 128 13.32 -8.64 -18.52
C ARG A 128 13.14 -7.23 -17.96
N ARG A 129 14.12 -6.36 -18.23
CA ARG A 129 14.17 -5.03 -17.58
C ARG A 129 12.95 -4.17 -17.86
N ALA A 130 12.44 -4.17 -19.10
CA ALA A 130 11.23 -3.43 -19.46
C ALA A 130 10.01 -3.90 -18.64
N GLY A 131 9.86 -5.21 -18.47
CA GLY A 131 8.78 -5.79 -17.68
C GLY A 131 8.91 -5.53 -16.17
N GLN A 132 10.13 -5.61 -15.62
CA GLN A 132 10.41 -5.24 -14.23
C GLN A 132 10.03 -3.78 -13.94
N LEU A 133 10.40 -2.86 -14.83
CA LEU A 133 10.09 -1.44 -14.69
C LEU A 133 8.61 -1.16 -14.85
N ALA A 134 7.94 -1.79 -15.82
CA ALA A 134 6.51 -1.63 -16.04
C ALA A 134 5.69 -2.16 -14.85
N LEU A 135 6.04 -3.34 -14.32
CA LEU A 135 5.42 -3.87 -13.11
C LEU A 135 5.62 -2.94 -11.91
N THR A 136 6.86 -2.49 -11.71
CA THR A 136 7.20 -1.57 -10.61
C THR A 136 6.45 -0.24 -10.73
N LEU A 137 6.32 0.30 -11.94
CA LEU A 137 5.54 1.50 -12.21
C LEU A 137 4.06 1.30 -11.85
N GLY A 138 3.47 0.17 -12.25
CA GLY A 138 2.06 -0.15 -11.95
C GLY A 138 1.82 -0.27 -10.45
N VAL A 139 2.67 -1.05 -9.77
CA VAL A 139 2.59 -1.28 -8.32
C VAL A 139 2.78 0.03 -7.54
N LEU A 140 3.90 0.72 -7.78
CA LEU A 140 4.27 1.89 -7.01
C LEU A 140 3.42 3.12 -7.35
N GLY A 141 3.13 3.33 -8.63
CA GLY A 141 2.25 4.42 -9.07
C GLY A 141 0.86 4.30 -8.46
N THR A 142 0.31 3.08 -8.41
CA THR A 142 -1.01 2.86 -7.80
C THR A 142 -0.96 2.89 -6.28
N PHE A 143 0.06 2.31 -5.63
CA PHE A 143 0.24 2.43 -4.18
C PHE A 143 0.22 3.89 -3.71
N LEU A 144 0.90 4.77 -4.45
CA LEU A 144 1.01 6.20 -4.12
C LEU A 144 -0.27 7.01 -4.42
N THR A 145 -1.22 6.46 -5.17
CA THR A 145 -2.37 7.24 -5.70
C THR A 145 -3.73 6.61 -5.42
N ALA A 146 -3.80 5.34 -5.03
CA ALA A 146 -5.06 4.63 -4.79
C ALA A 146 -5.91 5.29 -3.70
N ARG A 147 -5.27 5.92 -2.71
CA ARG A 147 -5.96 6.66 -1.65
C ARG A 147 -6.73 7.88 -2.14
N ALA A 148 -6.42 8.40 -3.33
CA ALA A 148 -7.25 9.44 -3.91
C ALA A 148 -8.70 8.99 -4.07
N PHE A 149 -8.95 7.68 -4.27
CA PHE A 149 -10.28 7.09 -4.42
C PHE A 149 -10.91 6.62 -3.10
N GLU A 150 -10.31 6.96 -1.96
CA GLU A 150 -10.85 6.62 -0.65
C GLU A 150 -12.25 7.24 -0.46
N GLN A 151 -13.20 6.42 -0.02
CA GLN A 151 -14.59 6.82 0.17
C GLN A 151 -14.82 7.23 1.62
N VAL A 152 -15.58 8.32 1.79
CA VAL A 152 -16.01 8.80 3.10
C VAL A 152 -17.22 7.97 3.53
N PHE A 153 -17.03 7.07 4.48
CA PHE A 153 -18.04 6.14 5.02
C PHE A 153 -18.72 5.24 3.97
N PRO A 154 -17.99 4.32 3.32
CA PRO A 154 -18.60 3.33 2.44
C PRO A 154 -19.67 2.50 3.15
N ALA A 155 -20.83 2.35 2.51
CA ALA A 155 -21.94 1.52 2.98
C ALA A 155 -21.94 0.11 2.35
N GLN A 156 -21.40 -0.04 1.13
CA GLN A 156 -21.38 -1.31 0.38
C GLN A 156 -20.06 -1.46 -0.40
N ALA A 157 -18.97 -1.70 0.31
CA ALA A 157 -17.65 -1.90 -0.29
C ALA A 157 -16.82 -2.93 0.48
N THR A 158 -15.91 -3.64 -0.20
CA THR A 158 -15.00 -4.58 0.47
C THR A 158 -13.73 -3.92 1.02
N SER A 159 -13.50 -2.64 0.74
CA SER A 159 -12.36 -1.83 1.18
C SER A 159 -12.74 -0.35 1.22
N SER A 160 -12.01 0.50 1.96
CA SER A 160 -12.34 1.93 2.03
C SER A 160 -12.14 2.66 0.70
N ILE A 161 -11.27 2.13 -0.17
CA ILE A 161 -11.05 2.60 -1.55
C ILE A 161 -12.17 2.15 -2.52
N GLY A 162 -12.98 1.17 -2.12
CA GLY A 162 -13.99 0.57 -2.99
C GLY A 162 -13.46 -0.48 -3.97
N GLU A 163 -14.26 -0.80 -4.99
CA GLU A 163 -13.95 -1.85 -5.95
C GLU A 163 -13.16 -1.37 -7.17
N PRO A 164 -12.20 -2.17 -7.67
CA PRO A 164 -11.39 -1.81 -8.84
C PRO A 164 -12.27 -1.46 -10.05
N SER A 165 -11.99 -0.33 -10.70
CA SER A 165 -12.80 0.15 -11.84
C SER A 165 -12.73 -0.80 -13.04
N TRP A 166 -13.76 -0.76 -13.91
CA TRP A 166 -13.76 -1.52 -15.17
C TRP A 166 -12.59 -1.15 -16.09
N TRP A 167 -12.11 0.09 -16.00
CA TRP A 167 -10.92 0.58 -16.70
C TRP A 167 -9.61 -0.06 -16.22
N LEU A 168 -9.61 -0.68 -15.04
CA LEU A 168 -8.47 -1.44 -14.53
C LEU A 168 -8.68 -2.95 -14.74
N LEU A 169 -9.88 -3.46 -14.45
CA LEU A 169 -10.22 -4.89 -14.59
C LEU A 169 -10.19 -5.37 -16.04
N GLY A 170 -10.90 -4.66 -16.94
CA GLY A 170 -11.05 -5.05 -18.35
C GLY A 170 -9.70 -5.14 -19.06
N PRO A 171 -8.90 -4.05 -19.08
CA PRO A 171 -7.58 -4.08 -19.69
C PRO A 171 -6.64 -5.12 -19.08
N THR A 172 -6.63 -5.29 -17.74
CA THR A 172 -5.79 -6.33 -17.12
C THR A 172 -6.15 -7.72 -17.65
N LEU A 173 -7.44 -8.05 -17.69
CA LEU A 173 -7.92 -9.35 -18.20
C LEU A 173 -7.56 -9.54 -19.68
N VAL A 174 -7.88 -8.56 -20.53
CA VAL A 174 -7.62 -8.64 -21.98
C VAL A 174 -6.13 -8.72 -22.28
N LEU A 175 -5.30 -7.89 -21.64
CA LEU A 175 -3.86 -7.89 -21.83
C LEU A 175 -3.23 -9.19 -21.32
N ALA A 176 -3.71 -9.75 -20.20
CA ALA A 176 -3.25 -11.03 -19.68
C ALA A 176 -3.55 -12.18 -20.66
N LEU A 177 -4.77 -12.25 -21.17
CA LEU A 177 -5.17 -13.27 -22.15
C LEU A 177 -4.38 -13.12 -23.45
N ALA A 178 -4.24 -11.89 -23.96
CA ALA A 178 -3.45 -11.63 -25.16
C ALA A 178 -1.98 -12.02 -24.95
N ALA A 179 -1.38 -11.66 -23.82
CA ALA A 179 -0.03 -12.06 -23.44
C ALA A 179 0.13 -13.58 -23.30
N ALA A 180 -0.88 -14.29 -22.79
CA ALA A 180 -0.89 -15.75 -22.73
C ALA A 180 -0.87 -16.40 -24.12
N VAL A 181 -1.65 -15.87 -25.07
CA VAL A 181 -1.73 -16.36 -26.45
C VAL A 181 -0.39 -16.20 -27.17
N ILE A 182 0.24 -15.03 -27.06
CA ILE A 182 1.51 -14.75 -27.74
C ILE A 182 2.76 -15.22 -26.99
N ALA A 183 2.61 -15.72 -25.75
CA ALA A 183 3.73 -16.16 -24.95
C ALA A 183 4.45 -17.32 -25.63
N ASP A 184 5.75 -17.15 -25.80
CA ASP A 184 6.63 -18.14 -26.39
C ASP A 184 6.90 -19.27 -25.38
N GLY A 185 6.68 -20.51 -25.80
CA GLY A 185 6.92 -21.69 -24.97
C GLY A 185 8.40 -21.94 -24.66
N SER A 186 9.30 -21.31 -25.43
CA SER A 186 10.75 -21.44 -25.25
C SER A 186 11.29 -20.61 -24.08
N VAL A 187 10.63 -19.51 -23.72
CA VAL A 187 11.12 -18.58 -22.68
C VAL A 187 10.58 -18.97 -21.31
N ARG A 188 11.48 -19.40 -20.44
CA ARG A 188 11.13 -19.90 -19.10
C ARG A 188 11.04 -18.81 -18.05
N ILE A 189 10.28 -19.09 -17.00
CA ILE A 189 10.25 -18.29 -15.77
C ILE A 189 11.61 -18.42 -15.07
N GLN A 190 12.14 -17.30 -14.57
CA GLN A 190 13.36 -17.32 -13.74
C GLN A 190 13.11 -18.16 -12.49
N ARG A 191 13.92 -19.20 -12.30
CA ARG A 191 13.82 -20.09 -11.13
C ARG A 191 14.64 -19.51 -9.98
N ALA A 192 13.99 -19.30 -8.84
CA ALA A 192 14.68 -19.05 -7.60
C ALA A 192 15.22 -20.36 -7.02
N THR A 193 16.35 -20.30 -6.33
CA THR A 193 16.85 -21.47 -5.60
C THR A 193 15.89 -21.83 -4.45
N GLY A 194 15.92 -23.09 -3.99
CA GLY A 194 15.09 -23.50 -2.84
C GLY A 194 15.40 -22.69 -1.57
N ARG A 195 16.64 -22.22 -1.41
CA ARG A 195 17.04 -21.32 -0.33
C ARG A 195 16.42 -19.93 -0.49
N GLU A 196 16.54 -19.30 -1.67
CA GLU A 196 15.92 -18.00 -1.95
C GLU A 196 14.41 -18.02 -1.74
N LEU A 197 13.73 -19.07 -2.20
CA LEU A 197 12.30 -19.18 -2.01
C LEU A 197 11.91 -19.28 -0.52
N ARG A 198 12.64 -20.09 0.26
CA ARG A 198 12.41 -20.18 1.72
C ARG A 198 12.64 -18.86 2.41
N LEU A 199 13.71 -18.13 2.06
CA LEU A 199 14.01 -16.81 2.61
C LEU A 199 12.98 -15.76 2.21
N ALA A 200 12.51 -15.79 0.96
CA ALA A 200 11.47 -14.89 0.47
C ALA A 200 10.14 -15.13 1.22
N LEU A 201 9.74 -16.40 1.35
CA LEU A 201 8.50 -16.76 2.07
C LEU A 201 8.60 -16.43 3.55
N ALA A 202 9.72 -16.77 4.20
CA ALA A 202 9.95 -16.44 5.60
C ALA A 202 9.94 -14.92 5.83
N THR A 203 10.59 -14.14 4.95
CA THR A 203 10.59 -12.68 5.02
C THR A 203 9.17 -12.10 4.84
N ALA A 204 8.44 -12.52 3.80
CA ALA A 204 7.07 -12.06 3.58
C ALA A 204 6.16 -12.39 4.76
N ALA A 205 6.19 -13.63 5.24
CA ALA A 205 5.38 -14.06 6.39
C ALA A 205 5.77 -13.30 7.66
N SER A 206 7.07 -13.11 7.92
CA SER A 206 7.54 -12.39 9.11
C SER A 206 7.12 -10.93 9.09
N ILE A 207 7.32 -10.21 7.97
CA ILE A 207 6.96 -8.80 7.85
C ILE A 207 5.43 -8.62 7.92
N ALA A 208 4.67 -9.48 7.24
CA ALA A 208 3.21 -9.42 7.23
C ALA A 208 2.63 -9.72 8.62
N LEU A 209 3.12 -10.77 9.29
CA LEU A 209 2.68 -11.13 10.63
C LEU A 209 3.08 -10.05 11.64
N ALA A 210 4.33 -9.57 11.61
CA ALA A 210 4.80 -8.53 12.52
C ALA A 210 3.96 -7.25 12.39
N ASN A 211 3.72 -6.76 11.17
CA ASN A 211 2.87 -5.58 10.99
C ASN A 211 1.45 -5.82 11.49
N ARG A 212 0.87 -7.00 11.25
CA ARG A 212 -0.49 -7.33 11.72
C ARG A 212 -0.58 -7.43 13.24
N THR A 213 0.43 -8.02 13.89
CA THR A 213 0.47 -8.18 15.36
C THR A 213 0.77 -6.85 16.05
N LEU A 214 1.64 -6.04 15.47
CA LEU A 214 2.01 -4.73 16.03
C LEU A 214 0.87 -3.73 15.85
N LEU A 215 0.18 -3.73 14.69
CA LEU A 215 -1.02 -2.92 14.50
C LEU A 215 -2.11 -3.29 15.51
N PHE A 216 -2.35 -4.59 15.72
CA PHE A 216 -3.28 -5.05 16.75
C PHE A 216 -2.89 -4.62 18.16
N TRP A 217 -1.58 -4.62 18.45
CA TRP A 217 -1.08 -4.18 19.73
C TRP A 217 -1.32 -2.69 19.93
N ILE A 218 -1.09 -1.86 18.89
CA ILE A 218 -1.41 -0.43 18.85
C ILE A 218 -2.91 -0.21 19.08
N ASP A 219 -3.77 -0.89 18.33
CA ASP A 219 -5.23 -0.70 18.38
C ASP A 219 -5.88 -1.12 19.72
N ARG A 220 -5.20 -1.96 20.52
CA ARG A 220 -5.72 -2.45 21.80
C ARG A 220 -5.23 -1.68 23.04
N GLN A 221 -4.40 -0.66 22.86
CA GLN A 221 -3.95 0.13 24.01
C GLN A 221 -4.99 1.19 24.38
N ASP A 222 -5.34 1.24 25.66
CA ASP A 222 -6.04 2.38 26.24
C ASP A 222 -5.02 3.50 26.49
N TYR A 223 -4.82 4.34 25.48
CA TYR A 223 -3.86 5.44 25.57
C TYR A 223 -4.37 6.53 26.51
N THR A 224 -3.84 6.55 27.74
CA THR A 224 -4.15 7.60 28.74
C THR A 224 -3.37 8.90 28.50
N SER A 225 -2.31 8.84 27.69
CA SER A 225 -1.49 10.00 27.34
C SER A 225 -0.86 9.88 25.95
N ARG A 226 -0.61 11.03 25.32
CA ARG A 226 0.08 11.13 24.02
C ARG A 226 1.48 10.51 24.01
N VAL A 227 2.19 10.58 25.13
CA VAL A 227 3.52 9.98 25.25
C VAL A 227 3.42 8.46 25.20
N SER A 228 2.40 7.88 25.84
CA SER A 228 2.19 6.43 25.82
C SER A 228 1.87 5.89 24.42
N SER A 229 1.10 6.63 23.60
CA SER A 229 0.82 6.24 22.22
C SER A 229 2.07 6.26 21.35
N TRP A 230 2.86 7.32 21.43
CA TRP A 230 4.12 7.42 20.68
C TRP A 230 5.17 6.39 21.08
N ILE A 231 5.24 5.97 22.35
CA ILE A 231 6.15 4.90 22.77
C ILE A 231 5.79 3.59 22.06
N VAL A 232 4.50 3.23 22.06
CA VAL A 232 4.02 1.97 21.46
C VAL A 232 4.18 1.98 19.95
N ILE A 233 3.83 3.08 19.30
CA ILE A 233 3.96 3.25 17.85
C ILE A 233 5.45 3.29 17.45
N GLY A 234 6.26 4.06 18.14
CA GLY A 234 7.70 4.17 17.89
C GLY A 234 8.43 2.83 18.06
N LEU A 235 8.09 2.08 19.12
CA LEU A 235 8.63 0.73 19.30
C LEU A 235 8.20 -0.21 18.16
N SER A 236 6.93 -0.16 17.76
CA SER A 236 6.42 -0.96 16.66
C SER A 236 7.13 -0.65 15.34
N MET A 237 7.35 0.63 15.03
CA MET A 237 8.11 1.05 13.86
C MET A 237 9.56 0.54 13.91
N ALA A 238 10.20 0.66 15.07
CA ALA A 238 11.57 0.17 15.26
C ALA A 238 11.67 -1.34 15.04
N VAL A 239 10.70 -2.12 15.54
CA VAL A 239 10.64 -3.58 15.31
C VAL A 239 10.48 -3.90 13.82
N VAL A 240 9.58 -3.22 13.10
CA VAL A 240 9.39 -3.43 11.65
C VAL A 240 10.69 -3.13 10.88
N VAL A 241 11.33 -1.99 11.17
CA VAL A 241 12.59 -1.60 10.52
C VAL A 241 13.71 -2.59 10.84
N ALA A 242 13.83 -3.01 12.10
CA ALA A 242 14.84 -3.99 12.53
C ALA A 242 14.63 -5.36 11.87
N LEU A 243 13.37 -5.80 11.75
CA LEU A 243 13.02 -7.05 11.09
C LEU A 243 13.37 -7.01 9.59
N THR A 244 13.00 -5.94 8.89
CA THR A 244 13.38 -5.75 7.48
C THR A 244 14.90 -5.70 7.33
N TRP A 245 15.61 -5.01 8.22
CA TRP A 245 17.07 -4.96 8.19
C TRP A 245 17.68 -6.35 8.37
N PHE A 246 17.22 -7.10 9.37
CA PHE A 246 17.68 -8.46 9.62
C PHE A 246 17.43 -9.34 8.39
N ALA A 247 16.22 -9.31 7.83
CA ALA A 247 15.89 -10.03 6.61
C ALA A 247 16.81 -9.64 5.44
N ALA A 248 17.03 -8.34 5.24
CA ALA A 248 17.91 -7.81 4.18
C ALA A 248 19.37 -8.28 4.33
N ARG A 249 19.85 -8.52 5.55
CA ARG A 249 21.19 -9.09 5.79
C ARG A 249 21.29 -10.60 5.54
N THR A 250 20.16 -11.33 5.63
CA THR A 250 20.14 -12.78 5.38
C THR A 250 20.13 -13.14 3.89
N ILE A 251 19.87 -12.16 3.03
CA ILE A 251 19.77 -12.30 1.57
C ILE A 251 21.02 -11.67 0.92
N GLU A 252 21.30 -11.99 -0.34
CA GLU A 252 22.38 -11.35 -1.09
C GLU A 252 22.28 -9.82 -1.07
N VAL A 253 23.45 -9.16 -1.04
CA VAL A 253 23.59 -7.71 -0.85
C VAL A 253 22.73 -6.89 -1.81
N ALA A 254 22.65 -7.27 -3.08
CA ALA A 254 21.86 -6.53 -4.08
C ALA A 254 20.35 -6.61 -3.80
N ASP A 255 19.89 -7.78 -3.39
CA ASP A 255 18.48 -8.09 -3.14
C ASP A 255 17.99 -7.50 -1.81
N GLY A 256 18.86 -7.47 -0.79
CA GLY A 256 18.56 -6.84 0.51
C GLY A 256 18.29 -5.33 0.42
N ARG A 257 18.91 -4.63 -0.55
CA ARG A 257 18.65 -3.19 -0.77
C ARG A 257 17.21 -2.91 -1.17
N PHE A 258 16.58 -3.83 -1.90
CA PHE A 258 15.20 -3.67 -2.37
C PHE A 258 14.21 -3.66 -1.19
N LEU A 259 14.40 -4.56 -0.22
CA LEU A 259 13.53 -4.66 0.95
C LEU A 259 13.59 -3.41 1.83
N LEU A 260 14.80 -2.88 2.03
CA LEU A 260 15.03 -1.63 2.75
C LEU A 260 14.48 -0.42 1.98
N ALA A 261 14.65 -0.38 0.66
CA ALA A 261 14.08 0.66 -0.19
C ALA A 261 12.54 0.67 -0.11
N ALA A 262 11.91 -0.50 -0.22
CA ALA A 262 10.46 -0.65 -0.10
C ALA A 262 9.93 -0.21 1.26
N THR A 263 10.62 -0.58 2.34
CA THR A 263 10.23 -0.20 3.71
C THR A 263 10.40 1.30 3.93
N GLY A 264 11.52 1.89 3.48
CA GLY A 264 11.75 3.33 3.58
C GLY A 264 10.75 4.14 2.75
N VAL A 265 10.43 3.71 1.53
CA VAL A 265 9.40 4.35 0.70
C VAL A 265 8.02 4.23 1.34
N ALA A 266 7.69 3.06 1.90
CA ALA A 266 6.42 2.88 2.62
C ALA A 266 6.30 3.86 3.78
N ALA A 267 7.34 3.97 4.63
CA ALA A 267 7.36 4.95 5.72
C ALA A 267 7.24 6.41 5.23
N ALA A 268 8.04 6.80 4.23
CA ALA A 268 8.04 8.15 3.69
C ALA A 268 6.71 8.55 3.01
N SER A 269 5.98 7.57 2.48
CA SER A 269 4.75 7.81 1.75
C SER A 269 3.56 8.15 2.65
N MET A 270 3.58 7.71 3.91
CA MET A 270 2.39 7.78 4.77
C MET A 270 1.81 9.19 4.93
N PRO A 271 2.58 10.27 5.18
CA PRO A 271 2.00 11.60 5.33
C PRO A 271 1.19 12.01 4.10
N VAL A 272 1.76 11.83 2.90
CA VAL A 272 1.07 12.16 1.63
C VAL A 272 -0.13 11.24 1.38
N LEU A 273 -0.05 9.96 1.74
CA LEU A 273 -1.15 9.02 1.56
C LEU A 273 -2.34 9.31 2.45
N VAL A 274 -2.12 9.79 3.69
CA VAL A 274 -3.24 10.20 4.56
C VAL A 274 -3.84 11.50 4.05
N ASP A 275 -3.02 12.49 3.69
CA ASP A 275 -3.48 13.76 3.11
C ASP A 275 -4.33 13.54 1.84
N LEU A 276 -3.92 12.58 1.00
CA LEU A 276 -4.61 12.25 -0.25
C LEU A 276 -5.95 11.52 -0.04
N GLY A 277 -6.10 10.77 1.06
CA GLY A 277 -7.35 10.08 1.41
C GLY A 277 -8.35 10.95 2.18
N GLY A 278 -7.96 12.20 2.52
CA GLY A 278 -8.81 13.12 3.26
C GLY A 278 -10.02 13.59 2.45
N PRO A 279 -11.19 13.83 3.09
CA PRO A 279 -12.43 14.24 2.42
C PRO A 279 -12.33 15.58 1.65
N PHE A 280 -11.25 16.34 1.85
CA PHE A 280 -11.08 17.70 1.33
C PHE A 280 -9.69 17.95 0.73
N ALA A 281 -9.08 16.98 0.04
CA ALA A 281 -7.74 17.13 -0.52
C ALA A 281 -7.59 18.27 -1.56
N GLY A 282 -8.69 18.86 -2.07
CA GLY A 282 -8.64 19.95 -3.05
C GLY A 282 -8.00 19.56 -4.39
N VAL A 283 -7.88 18.26 -4.66
CA VAL A 283 -7.22 17.67 -5.83
C VAL A 283 -8.16 16.65 -6.45
N GLU A 284 -8.32 16.70 -7.78
CA GLU A 284 -9.13 15.70 -8.47
C GLU A 284 -8.36 14.37 -8.59
N HIS A 285 -9.06 13.25 -8.41
CA HIS A 285 -8.51 11.89 -8.43
C HIS A 285 -7.56 11.62 -9.61
N TRP A 286 -7.93 12.05 -10.82
CA TRP A 286 -7.12 11.83 -12.01
C TRP A 286 -5.83 12.66 -12.02
N GLN A 287 -5.82 13.83 -11.39
CA GLN A 287 -4.62 14.66 -11.25
C GLN A 287 -3.60 13.95 -10.35
N ALA A 288 -4.05 13.41 -9.22
CA ALA A 288 -3.20 12.62 -8.33
C ALA A 288 -2.62 11.39 -9.04
N VAL A 289 -3.48 10.62 -9.75
CA VAL A 289 -3.04 9.45 -10.54
C VAL A 289 -2.02 9.83 -11.60
N LEU A 290 -2.27 10.88 -12.38
CA LEU A 290 -1.39 11.33 -13.45
C LEU A 290 -0.04 11.80 -12.89
N VAL A 291 -0.04 12.67 -11.89
CA VAL A 291 1.17 13.21 -11.27
C VAL A 291 1.97 12.09 -10.61
N GLY A 292 1.33 11.21 -9.84
CA GLY A 292 1.99 10.07 -9.20
C GLY A 292 2.61 9.11 -10.21
N ALA A 293 1.86 8.72 -11.25
CA ALA A 293 2.36 7.81 -12.28
C ALA A 293 3.52 8.41 -13.09
N ILE A 294 3.41 9.68 -13.51
CA ILE A 294 4.48 10.37 -14.24
C ILE A 294 5.72 10.52 -13.36
N ALA A 295 5.55 10.94 -12.10
CA ALA A 295 6.65 11.10 -11.16
C ALA A 295 7.40 9.77 -10.92
N VAL A 296 6.67 8.67 -10.70
CA VAL A 296 7.29 7.34 -10.57
C VAL A 296 8.01 6.93 -11.86
N ALA A 297 7.42 7.16 -13.03
CA ALA A 297 8.06 6.87 -14.31
C ALA A 297 9.36 7.68 -14.51
N LEU A 298 9.35 8.96 -14.14
CA LEU A 298 10.54 9.83 -14.16
C LEU A 298 11.61 9.33 -13.19
N GLY A 299 11.24 8.96 -11.96
CA GLY A 299 12.15 8.36 -10.98
C GLY A 299 12.77 7.06 -11.47
N LEU A 300 11.96 6.16 -12.03
CA LEU A 300 12.43 4.91 -12.63
C LEU A 300 13.36 5.18 -13.82
N ARG A 301 13.07 6.18 -14.65
CA ARG A 301 13.95 6.61 -15.75
C ARG A 301 15.27 7.18 -15.24
N LEU A 302 15.23 8.03 -14.22
CA LEU A 302 16.40 8.62 -13.60
C LEU A 302 17.31 7.54 -12.99
N SER A 303 16.74 6.49 -12.40
CA SER A 303 17.48 5.35 -11.86
C SER A 303 18.35 4.63 -12.90
N MET A 304 18.01 4.72 -14.19
CA MET A 304 18.80 4.11 -15.26
C MET A 304 20.13 4.83 -15.47
N VAL A 305 20.13 6.16 -15.24
CA VAL A 305 21.31 7.02 -15.39
C VAL A 305 22.05 7.13 -14.05
N TRP A 306 21.32 7.35 -12.96
CA TRP A 306 21.83 7.59 -11.61
C TRP A 306 21.42 6.44 -10.69
N ARG A 307 22.25 5.40 -10.65
CA ARG A 307 21.99 4.15 -9.91
C ARG A 307 22.30 4.29 -8.42
N SER A 308 21.53 5.12 -7.71
CA SER A 308 21.70 5.34 -6.27
C SER A 308 20.39 5.14 -5.51
N THR A 309 20.25 3.97 -4.88
CA THR A 309 19.12 3.67 -3.97
C THR A 309 19.07 4.66 -2.80
N ILE A 310 20.25 5.00 -2.25
CA ILE A 310 20.38 5.97 -1.17
C ILE A 310 19.92 7.36 -1.63
N GLY A 311 20.26 7.76 -2.87
CA GLY A 311 19.78 9.01 -3.46
C GLY A 311 18.25 9.07 -3.53
N GLY A 312 17.60 8.00 -4.00
CA GLY A 312 16.14 7.90 -4.00
C GLY A 312 15.53 7.97 -2.58
N LEU A 313 16.16 7.29 -1.61
CA LEU A 313 15.75 7.34 -0.20
C LEU A 313 15.88 8.75 0.40
N PHE A 314 16.92 9.51 0.04
CA PHE A 314 17.05 10.91 0.45
C PHE A 314 15.97 11.80 -0.15
N VAL A 315 15.60 11.59 -1.42
CA VAL A 315 14.51 12.35 -2.06
C VAL A 315 13.18 12.09 -1.35
N VAL A 316 12.83 10.82 -1.07
CA VAL A 316 11.59 10.54 -0.32
C VAL A 316 11.64 11.01 1.13
N ALA A 317 12.83 11.04 1.76
CA ALA A 317 13.01 11.57 3.11
C ALA A 317 12.64 13.06 3.24
N LEU A 318 12.65 13.81 2.14
CA LEU A 318 12.19 15.20 2.12
C LEU A 318 10.74 15.33 2.58
N ILE A 319 9.89 14.33 2.32
CA ILE A 319 8.48 14.35 2.70
C ILE A 319 8.29 14.38 4.23
N PRO A 320 8.74 13.36 5.00
CA PRO A 320 8.63 13.42 6.46
C PRO A 320 9.51 14.51 7.08
N MET A 321 10.62 14.92 6.44
CA MET A 321 11.41 16.07 6.89
C MET A 321 10.63 17.39 6.80
N VAL A 322 9.90 17.61 5.70
CA VAL A 322 9.00 18.76 5.57
C VAL A 322 7.90 18.67 6.61
N GLY A 323 7.28 17.51 6.84
CA GLY A 323 6.29 17.34 7.92
C GLY A 323 6.84 17.66 9.31
N ALA A 324 8.12 17.34 9.57
CA ALA A 324 8.79 17.66 10.83
C ALA A 324 9.01 19.17 11.04
N ILE A 325 9.33 19.91 9.97
CA ILE A 325 9.64 21.35 10.03
C ILE A 325 8.38 22.18 9.89
N TRP A 326 7.60 21.88 8.85
CA TRP A 326 6.41 22.61 8.43
C TRP A 326 5.23 21.65 8.19
N PRO A 327 4.51 21.30 9.25
CA PRO A 327 3.49 20.25 9.24
C PRO A 327 2.36 20.50 8.23
N ASN A 328 1.88 21.74 8.17
CA ASN A 328 0.75 22.13 7.34
C ASN A 328 1.11 22.38 5.86
N LEU A 329 2.38 22.19 5.47
CA LEU A 329 2.81 22.54 4.12
C LEU A 329 2.33 21.51 3.10
N GLY A 330 1.33 21.90 2.31
CA GLY A 330 0.85 21.11 1.17
C GLY A 330 0.04 19.88 1.57
N GLN A 331 -0.79 19.99 2.60
CA GLN A 331 -1.79 19.00 2.98
C GLN A 331 -2.90 18.89 1.92
N ASP A 332 -3.13 19.94 1.14
CA ASP A 332 -4.17 20.02 0.11
C ASP A 332 -3.71 20.74 -1.17
N GLY A 333 -4.56 20.67 -2.18
CA GLY A 333 -4.46 21.44 -3.41
C GLY A 333 -3.19 21.16 -4.25
N PRO A 334 -2.72 22.15 -5.03
CA PRO A 334 -1.57 21.98 -5.91
C PRO A 334 -0.27 21.61 -5.20
N MET A 335 -0.10 22.03 -3.94
CA MET A 335 1.12 21.73 -3.18
C MET A 335 1.15 20.25 -2.74
N LEU A 336 -0.02 19.63 -2.50
CA LEU A 336 -0.11 18.17 -2.32
C LEU A 336 0.38 17.42 -3.56
N LEU A 337 0.04 17.90 -4.76
CA LEU A 337 0.56 17.33 -6.02
C LEU A 337 2.09 17.46 -6.13
N VAL A 338 2.67 18.57 -5.66
CA VAL A 338 4.14 18.73 -5.60
C VAL A 338 4.77 17.72 -4.65
N ARG A 339 4.21 17.52 -3.46
CA ARG A 339 4.68 16.49 -2.52
C ARG A 339 4.57 15.09 -3.09
N LEU A 340 3.44 14.78 -3.75
CA LEU A 340 3.24 13.52 -4.46
C LEU A 340 4.26 13.32 -5.59
N ALA A 341 4.60 14.39 -6.33
CA ALA A 341 5.62 14.33 -7.38
C ALA A 341 7.02 14.04 -6.82
N VAL A 342 7.42 14.74 -5.75
CA VAL A 342 8.72 14.50 -5.08
C VAL A 342 8.80 13.07 -4.54
N LEU A 343 7.73 12.61 -3.88
CA LEU A 343 7.60 11.24 -3.39
C LEU A 343 7.70 10.22 -4.52
N GLY A 344 6.96 10.42 -5.61
CA GLY A 344 6.95 9.53 -6.78
C GLY A 344 8.33 9.42 -7.44
N VAL A 345 9.01 10.55 -7.67
CA VAL A 345 10.36 10.57 -8.24
C VAL A 345 11.35 9.84 -7.34
N GLY A 346 11.35 10.15 -6.04
CA GLY A 346 12.25 9.50 -5.08
C GLY A 346 11.99 7.99 -4.96
N ALA A 347 10.72 7.59 -4.89
CA ALA A 347 10.32 6.20 -4.78
C ALA A 347 10.68 5.41 -6.04
N GLY A 348 10.39 5.96 -7.23
CA GLY A 348 10.78 5.37 -8.51
C GLY A 348 12.30 5.24 -8.64
N MET A 349 13.06 6.24 -8.19
CA MET A 349 14.52 6.19 -8.19
C MET A 349 15.06 5.13 -7.22
N ALA A 350 14.48 5.03 -6.01
CA ALA A 350 14.87 4.05 -5.00
C ALA A 350 14.61 2.61 -5.46
N PHE A 351 13.39 2.32 -5.94
CA PHE A 351 13.02 1.00 -6.46
C PHE A 351 13.84 0.65 -7.71
N GLY A 352 13.89 1.55 -8.70
CA GLY A 352 14.61 1.31 -9.96
C GLY A 352 16.10 1.01 -9.78
N SER A 353 16.73 1.67 -8.80
CA SER A 353 18.15 1.46 -8.45
C SER A 353 18.41 0.22 -7.61
N SER A 354 17.37 -0.36 -6.99
CA SER A 354 17.47 -1.51 -6.08
C SER A 354 16.78 -2.77 -6.58
N LEU A 355 16.28 -2.80 -7.83
CA LEU A 355 15.57 -3.95 -8.38
C LEU A 355 16.39 -5.25 -8.19
N PRO A 356 15.82 -6.27 -7.52
CA PRO A 356 16.55 -7.48 -7.16
C PRO A 356 16.82 -8.36 -8.37
N GLY A 357 17.89 -9.14 -8.28
CA GLY A 357 18.24 -10.17 -9.25
C GLY A 357 17.22 -11.32 -9.24
N THR A 358 16.60 -11.61 -8.10
CA THR A 358 15.67 -12.73 -7.94
C THR A 358 14.20 -12.29 -7.96
N ALA A 359 13.37 -13.07 -8.65
CA ALA A 359 11.93 -12.83 -8.75
C ALA A 359 11.19 -13.11 -7.42
N ALA A 360 11.67 -14.04 -6.61
CA ALA A 360 11.10 -14.32 -5.29
C ALA A 360 11.17 -13.08 -4.39
N ILE A 361 12.34 -12.42 -4.31
CA ILE A 361 12.53 -11.22 -3.50
C ILE A 361 11.79 -10.01 -4.08
N ALA A 362 11.65 -9.95 -5.41
CA ALA A 362 10.82 -8.95 -6.05
C ALA A 362 9.36 -8.99 -5.58
N ALA A 363 8.76 -10.18 -5.53
CA ALA A 363 7.40 -10.36 -5.04
C ALA A 363 7.25 -9.89 -3.59
N VAL A 364 8.25 -10.18 -2.74
CA VAL A 364 8.28 -9.70 -1.35
C VAL A 364 8.35 -8.18 -1.30
N GLY A 365 9.35 -7.57 -1.93
CA GLY A 365 9.60 -6.13 -1.82
C GLY A 365 8.52 -5.27 -2.47
N LEU A 366 7.89 -5.73 -3.55
CA LEU A 366 6.71 -5.07 -4.13
C LEU A 366 5.48 -5.17 -3.22
N GLY A 367 5.42 -6.19 -2.34
CA GLY A 367 4.34 -6.38 -1.38
C GLY A 367 4.49 -5.62 -0.06
N ILE A 368 5.73 -5.25 0.33
CA ILE A 368 6.04 -4.56 1.59
C ILE A 368 5.20 -3.28 1.80
N PRO A 369 5.03 -2.38 0.80
CA PRO A 369 4.29 -1.14 1.00
C PRO A 369 2.85 -1.36 1.49
N PHE A 370 2.19 -2.43 1.05
CA PHE A 370 0.81 -2.75 1.40
C PHE A 370 0.64 -3.23 2.84
N VAL A 371 1.64 -3.94 3.38
CA VAL A 371 1.59 -4.49 4.74
C VAL A 371 2.17 -3.55 5.78
N SER A 372 2.79 -2.43 5.39
CA SER A 372 3.49 -1.49 6.27
C SER A 372 2.54 -0.55 7.05
N MET A 373 1.48 -1.13 7.62
CA MET A 373 0.39 -0.40 8.28
C MET A 373 0.80 0.27 9.59
N VAL A 374 1.85 -0.20 10.24
CA VAL A 374 2.39 0.44 11.45
C VAL A 374 2.85 1.88 11.16
N PHE A 375 3.40 2.15 9.97
CA PHE A 375 3.76 3.51 9.57
C PHE A 375 2.53 4.39 9.34
N HIS A 376 1.40 3.81 8.92
CA HIS A 376 0.15 4.53 8.80
C HIS A 376 -0.38 4.96 10.18
N SER A 377 -0.28 4.10 11.21
CA SER A 377 -0.63 4.47 12.58
C SER A 377 0.19 5.66 13.10
N ALA A 378 1.48 5.73 12.74
CA ALA A 378 2.31 6.88 13.07
C ALA A 378 1.89 8.16 12.35
N ALA A 379 1.33 8.05 11.16
CA ALA A 379 0.76 9.18 10.43
C ALA A 379 -0.67 9.52 10.86
N THR A 380 -1.32 8.73 11.73
CA THR A 380 -2.74 8.94 12.11
C THR A 380 -2.94 8.99 13.63
N VAL A 381 -1.87 9.29 14.39
CA VAL A 381 -1.92 9.32 15.86
C VAL A 381 -3.03 10.26 16.34
N TYR A 382 -4.02 9.68 17.02
CA TYR A 382 -5.16 10.38 17.60
C TYR A 382 -4.73 11.50 18.55
N THR A 383 -5.26 12.69 18.32
CA THR A 383 -5.11 13.88 19.18
C THR A 383 -6.44 14.39 19.76
N GLY A 384 -7.58 13.90 19.26
CA GLY A 384 -8.92 14.31 19.70
C GLY A 384 -9.51 13.42 20.81
N THR A 385 -10.38 14.01 21.61
CA THR A 385 -11.23 13.29 22.58
C THR A 385 -12.30 12.50 21.81
N VAL A 386 -12.55 11.25 22.19
CA VAL A 386 -13.66 10.48 21.63
C VAL A 386 -14.97 11.11 22.13
N ALA A 387 -15.57 11.98 21.32
CA ALA A 387 -16.97 12.33 21.49
C ALA A 387 -17.79 11.11 21.05
N TYR A 388 -18.21 10.30 22.02
CA TYR A 388 -19.27 9.32 21.79
C TYR A 388 -20.52 10.10 21.40
N GLY A 389 -20.83 10.10 20.10
CA GLY A 389 -22.20 10.23 19.62
C GLY A 389 -22.99 8.96 19.95
N GLY A 390 -23.00 8.56 21.22
CA GLY A 390 -24.03 7.67 21.72
C GLY A 390 -25.35 8.43 21.61
N SER A 391 -26.41 7.75 21.22
CA SER A 391 -27.75 8.28 21.48
C SER A 391 -27.82 8.53 23.00
N TYR A 392 -27.78 9.80 23.39
CA TYR A 392 -28.23 10.16 24.71
C TYR A 392 -29.71 9.78 24.78
N ASP A 393 -30.01 8.98 25.78
CA ASP A 393 -31.31 8.39 26.11
C ASP A 393 -31.73 7.20 25.25
N GLY A 394 -31.81 6.03 25.87
CA GLY A 394 -32.24 4.74 25.30
C GLY A 394 -33.70 4.70 24.86
N ALA A 395 -34.12 5.63 24.01
CA ALA A 395 -35.36 5.60 23.28
C ALA A 395 -35.05 5.21 21.83
N TYR A 396 -35.52 4.03 21.42
CA TYR A 396 -35.87 3.81 20.02
C TYR A 396 -36.87 4.90 19.65
N VAL A 397 -36.43 5.95 18.94
CA VAL A 397 -37.34 6.76 18.15
C VAL A 397 -37.52 5.98 16.85
N PRO A 398 -38.66 5.30 16.63
CA PRO A 398 -38.94 4.81 15.31
C PRO A 398 -38.97 6.03 14.39
N LEU A 399 -38.22 5.97 13.29
CA LEU A 399 -38.38 6.89 12.16
C LEU A 399 -39.78 6.67 11.58
N THR A 400 -40.81 7.16 12.26
CA THR A 400 -42.14 7.36 11.69
C THR A 400 -42.08 8.66 10.90
N GLY A 401 -41.56 8.55 9.69
CA GLY A 401 -41.40 9.67 8.78
C GLY A 401 -40.41 9.29 7.69
N ASP A 402 -40.97 8.84 6.57
CA ASP A 402 -40.29 8.49 5.31
C ASP A 402 -39.11 9.43 4.96
N PRO A 403 -37.84 9.00 5.10
CA PRO A 403 -36.67 9.81 4.77
C PRO A 403 -36.12 9.52 3.37
N MET A 404 -36.79 8.69 2.55
CA MET A 404 -36.32 8.36 1.19
C MET A 404 -36.51 9.50 0.17
N ASN A 405 -37.08 10.65 0.58
CA ASN A 405 -37.43 11.74 -0.34
C ASN A 405 -36.76 13.09 -0.05
N GLU A 406 -35.87 13.22 0.93
CA GLU A 406 -35.07 14.45 1.06
C GLU A 406 -33.72 14.31 0.34
N PRO A 407 -33.40 15.22 -0.59
CA PRO A 407 -32.14 15.16 -1.32
C PRO A 407 -30.98 15.45 -0.36
N PHE A 408 -29.88 14.72 -0.58
CA PHE A 408 -28.55 14.90 0.04
C PHE A 408 -28.04 16.36 0.08
N ASP A 409 -28.69 17.29 -0.62
CA ASP A 409 -28.43 18.73 -0.63
C ASP A 409 -28.66 19.43 0.73
N ALA A 410 -29.57 18.93 1.58
CA ALA A 410 -29.79 19.53 2.91
C ALA A 410 -28.59 19.36 3.87
N MET A 411 -27.80 18.29 3.68
CA MET A 411 -26.58 18.02 4.46
C MET A 411 -25.38 18.87 3.98
N LEU A 412 -25.39 19.31 2.72
CA LEU A 412 -24.34 20.16 2.12
C LEU A 412 -24.62 21.66 2.30
N GLY A 413 -25.86 22.05 2.65
CA GLY A 413 -26.31 23.45 2.78
C GLY A 413 -25.90 24.20 4.06
N MET A 414 -25.44 23.51 5.12
CA MET A 414 -25.07 24.14 6.40
C MET A 414 -23.69 24.85 6.40
N ARG A 415 -23.17 25.24 5.23
CA ARG A 415 -21.81 25.76 5.06
C ARG A 415 -21.71 27.27 4.80
N ARG A 416 -22.64 28.12 5.27
CA ARG A 416 -22.60 29.53 4.82
C ARG A 416 -22.90 30.69 5.77
N GLU A 417 -22.87 30.55 7.09
CA GLU A 417 -22.87 31.73 7.97
C GLU A 417 -21.82 31.67 9.09
N PRO A 418 -20.95 32.71 9.24
CA PRO A 418 -19.86 32.73 10.21
C PRO A 418 -20.24 33.34 11.57
N THR A 419 -21.53 33.44 11.92
CA THR A 419 -21.96 34.13 13.15
C THR A 419 -23.10 33.43 13.85
N PHE A 420 -22.78 32.40 14.64
CA PHE A 420 -23.58 32.07 15.82
C PHE A 420 -22.71 31.40 16.90
N THR A 421 -22.54 32.12 18.00
CA THR A 421 -21.84 31.71 19.22
C THR A 421 -22.73 30.76 20.02
N GLY A 422 -22.37 29.47 20.06
CA GLY A 422 -22.99 28.49 20.95
C GLY A 422 -22.94 27.07 20.39
N GLY A 423 -21.92 26.30 20.80
CA GLY A 423 -21.83 24.84 20.69
C GLY A 423 -22.14 24.25 19.31
N SER A 424 -21.26 24.45 18.33
CA SER A 424 -21.48 23.94 16.96
C SER A 424 -20.95 22.51 16.79
N PHE A 425 -21.69 21.71 16.01
CA PHE A 425 -21.44 20.38 15.44
C PHE A 425 -20.01 20.09 14.89
N VAL A 426 -19.12 21.07 14.87
CA VAL A 426 -17.70 20.95 14.50
C VAL A 426 -16.93 20.09 15.50
N ASP A 427 -17.32 20.06 16.79
CA ASP A 427 -16.64 19.20 17.80
C ASP A 427 -16.99 17.70 17.68
N VAL A 428 -18.04 17.33 16.94
CA VAL A 428 -18.40 15.91 16.70
C VAL A 428 -17.57 15.29 15.58
N PHE A 429 -17.02 16.14 14.70
CA PHE A 429 -16.14 15.76 13.59
C PHE A 429 -14.76 16.38 13.78
N ASP A 430 -14.20 16.23 14.98
CA ASP A 430 -12.79 16.49 15.23
C ASP A 430 -11.98 15.44 14.45
N ILE A 431 -11.84 15.68 13.14
CA ILE A 431 -11.01 14.91 12.21
C ILE A 431 -9.60 14.96 12.80
N PRO A 432 -8.93 13.82 13.04
CA PRO A 432 -7.71 13.75 13.82
C PRO A 432 -6.67 14.77 13.32
N ALA A 433 -6.46 15.83 14.10
CA ALA A 433 -5.46 16.86 13.81
C ALA A 433 -4.08 16.30 14.20
N TYR A 434 -3.34 15.83 13.21
CA TYR A 434 -2.00 15.25 13.34
C TYR A 434 -1.08 15.96 14.36
N ASP A 435 -0.28 15.19 15.10
CA ASP A 435 1.00 15.71 15.58
C ASP A 435 2.06 15.59 14.48
N ASP A 436 1.85 16.35 13.41
CA ASP A 436 2.61 16.25 12.16
C ASP A 436 4.13 16.32 12.37
N ARG A 437 4.59 17.03 13.41
CA ARG A 437 6.02 17.18 13.69
C ARG A 437 6.64 15.89 14.23
N VAL A 438 6.03 15.26 15.23
CA VAL A 438 6.56 14.02 15.83
C VAL A 438 6.43 12.86 14.83
N ALA A 439 5.32 12.81 14.09
CA ALA A 439 5.14 11.86 12.99
C ALA A 439 6.19 12.04 11.89
N GLY A 440 6.43 13.28 11.47
CA GLY A 440 7.50 13.62 10.52
C GLY A 440 8.88 13.15 11.00
N ILE A 441 9.22 13.40 12.27
CA ILE A 441 10.51 12.96 12.85
C ILE A 441 10.60 11.43 12.88
N ALA A 442 9.58 10.73 13.38
CA ALA A 442 9.60 9.28 13.51
C ALA A 442 9.72 8.57 12.15
N LEU A 443 8.94 9.02 11.16
CA LEU A 443 8.98 8.48 9.80
C LEU A 443 10.31 8.81 9.12
N LEU A 444 10.86 10.02 9.33
CA LEU A 444 12.19 10.38 8.84
C LEU A 444 13.27 9.46 9.42
N ILE A 445 13.23 9.16 10.71
CA ILE A 445 14.17 8.21 11.36
C ILE A 445 14.06 6.83 10.71
N ALA A 446 12.86 6.33 10.42
CA ALA A 446 12.68 5.04 9.74
C ALA A 446 13.29 5.03 8.33
N VAL A 447 13.12 6.11 7.56
CA VAL A 447 13.72 6.25 6.22
C VAL A 447 15.25 6.30 6.30
N LEU A 448 15.79 7.09 7.24
CA LEU A 448 17.23 7.21 7.45
C LEU A 448 17.84 5.89 7.91
N ALA A 449 17.17 5.15 8.79
CA ALA A 449 17.59 3.81 9.20
C ALA A 449 17.66 2.86 8.00
N CYS A 450 16.67 2.89 7.09
CA CYS A 450 16.72 2.12 5.85
C CYS A 450 17.90 2.53 4.96
N ALA A 451 18.19 3.83 4.84
CA ALA A 451 19.34 4.33 4.07
C ALA A 451 20.69 3.90 4.68
N VAL A 452 20.82 3.95 6.01
CA VAL A 452 22.00 3.43 6.72
C VAL A 452 22.12 1.92 6.51
N GLY A 453 21.02 1.17 6.55
CA GLY A 453 21.00 -0.25 6.25
C GLY A 453 21.51 -0.57 4.85
N VAL A 454 21.04 0.17 3.83
CA VAL A 454 21.52 0.04 2.45
C VAL A 454 23.01 0.30 2.36
N ARG A 455 23.52 1.32 3.07
CA ARG A 455 24.96 1.63 3.13
C ARG A 455 25.75 0.54 3.85
N ALA A 456 25.22 -0.02 4.93
CA ALA A 456 25.86 -1.07 5.70
C ALA A 456 26.00 -2.36 4.89
N LEU A 457 25.04 -2.68 4.02
CA LEU A 457 25.13 -3.82 3.10
C LEU A 457 26.25 -3.66 2.04
N VAL A 458 26.70 -2.44 1.75
CA VAL A 458 27.77 -2.16 0.78
C VAL A 458 29.16 -2.37 1.39
N ARG A 459 29.33 -2.18 2.70
CA ARG A 459 30.62 -2.32 3.37
C ARG A 459 30.90 -3.80 3.68
N PRO A 460 32.07 -4.36 3.32
CA PRO A 460 32.47 -5.66 3.85
C PRO A 460 32.48 -5.59 5.37
N PRO A 461 32.06 -6.65 6.09
CA PRO A 461 32.33 -6.74 7.51
C PRO A 461 33.84 -6.61 7.72
N ALA A 462 34.26 -5.79 8.67
CA ALA A 462 35.67 -5.64 9.01
C ALA A 462 36.25 -7.03 9.26
N ALA A 463 37.34 -7.37 8.56
CA ALA A 463 38.05 -8.62 8.79
C ALA A 463 38.40 -8.69 10.28
N ALA A 464 38.05 -9.80 10.93
CA ALA A 464 38.54 -10.07 12.27
C ALA A 464 40.06 -9.91 12.26
N GLU A 465 40.59 -9.12 13.19
CA GLU A 465 42.01 -9.02 13.43
C GLU A 465 42.58 -10.45 13.53
N PRO A 466 43.63 -10.81 12.77
CA PRO A 466 44.27 -12.09 12.96
C PRO A 466 44.80 -12.13 14.39
N ASP A 467 44.36 -13.13 15.16
CA ASP A 467 44.89 -13.41 16.49
C ASP A 467 46.42 -13.38 16.42
N ALA A 468 47.01 -12.48 17.20
CA ALA A 468 48.46 -12.37 17.31
C ALA A 468 48.98 -13.70 17.90
N ALA A 469 49.75 -14.42 17.09
CA ALA A 469 50.41 -15.66 17.45
C ALA A 469 51.51 -15.47 18.50
#